data_AF-A0A1E3XBS0-F1
#
_entry.id   AF-A0A1E3XBS0-F1
#
_cell.length_a   1.000
_cell.length_b   1.000
_cell.length_c   1.000
_cell.angle_alpha   90.00
_cell.angle_beta   90.00
_cell.angle_gamma   90.00
#
_symmetry.space_group_name_H-M   'P 1'
#
loop_
_entity.id
_entity.type
_entity.pdbx_description
1 polymer ?
#
loop_
_entity_poly.entity_id
_entity_poly.type
_entity_poly.pdbx_seq_one_letter_code
_entity_poly.pdbx_strand_id
1 'polypeptide(L)'
;MFVIRQIHKYLGISVAVFLLISAVTGFLRANYVWYWKPGYKQHKHPITEDSKYIQAPGIGISELENIIAQRGGNTKVKKLEFFNLCGRLLCKAYVDNNVLMVDAMTGELLTPISEDFAIEIATQYVSGSFPVKNITDLRDYVPFKGRDPHQVYRVNFDGNGNTQIFI
;
A
#
# COMPACT_ATOMS: atom_id res chain seq x y z
N MET A 1 47.95 0.37 -31.34
CA MET A 1 47.75 1.66 -30.61
C MET A 1 46.42 2.37 -30.96
N PHE A 2 45.97 2.37 -32.21
CA PHE A 2 44.72 3.04 -32.64
C PHE A 2 43.42 2.48 -32.03
N VAL A 3 43.33 1.15 -31.89
CA VAL A 3 42.13 0.47 -31.38
C VAL A 3 41.86 0.83 -29.92
N ILE A 4 42.90 0.83 -29.08
CA ILE A 4 42.81 1.20 -27.65
C ILE A 4 42.32 2.66 -27.49
N ARG A 5 42.80 3.57 -28.35
CA ARG A 5 42.36 4.98 -28.32
C ARG A 5 40.90 5.15 -28.72
N GLN A 6 40.41 4.38 -29.69
CA GLN A 6 39.00 4.43 -30.08
C GLN A 6 38.11 3.81 -29.00
N ILE A 7 38.49 2.66 -28.43
CA ILE A 7 37.76 2.04 -27.31
C ILE A 7 37.67 3.01 -26.12
N HIS A 8 38.78 3.65 -25.74
CA HIS A 8 38.78 4.64 -24.64
C HIS A 8 37.84 5.82 -24.92
N LYS A 9 37.80 6.33 -26.15
CA LYS A 9 36.87 7.40 -26.55
C LYS A 9 35.41 6.95 -26.46
N TYR A 10 35.07 5.79 -27.01
CA TYR A 10 33.70 5.28 -26.95
C TYR A 10 33.26 4.96 -25.52
N LEU A 11 34.16 4.43 -24.69
CA LEU A 11 33.91 4.21 -23.26
C LEU A 11 33.66 5.54 -22.54
N GLY A 12 34.50 6.54 -22.77
CA GLY A 12 34.34 7.88 -22.18
C GLY A 12 33.01 8.53 -22.57
N ILE A 13 32.62 8.45 -23.85
CA ILE A 13 31.32 8.94 -24.32
C ILE A 13 30.17 8.19 -23.65
N SER A 14 30.26 6.85 -23.58
CA SER A 14 29.22 6.02 -22.98
C SER A 14 29.02 6.35 -21.49
N VAL A 15 30.13 6.49 -20.75
CA VAL A 15 30.11 6.89 -19.33
C VAL A 15 29.54 8.30 -19.17
N ALA A 16 29.95 9.26 -20.01
CA ALA A 16 29.44 10.62 -19.95
C ALA A 16 27.92 10.68 -20.19
N VAL A 17 27.42 9.95 -21.19
CA VAL A 17 25.98 9.85 -21.47
C VAL A 17 25.24 9.19 -20.30
N PHE A 18 25.77 8.10 -19.76
CA PHE A 18 25.19 7.42 -18.61
C PHE A 18 25.10 8.33 -17.37
N LEU A 19 26.16 9.07 -17.08
CA LEU A 19 26.19 10.03 -15.97
C LEU A 19 25.20 11.16 -16.19
N LEU A 20 25.06 11.66 -17.41
CA LEU A 20 24.12 12.72 -17.75
C LEU A 20 22.67 12.25 -17.56
N ILE A 21 22.31 11.06 -18.06
CA ILE A 21 20.98 10.47 -17.84
C ILE A 21 20.72 10.24 -16.35
N SER A 22 21.72 9.73 -15.63
CA SER A 22 21.61 9.48 -14.18
C SER A 22 21.40 10.79 -13.40
N ALA A 23 22.14 11.84 -13.73
CA ALA A 23 22.01 13.15 -13.11
C ALA A 23 20.65 13.78 -13.38
N VAL A 24 20.16 13.74 -14.63
CA VAL A 24 18.82 14.25 -14.99
C VAL A 24 17.74 13.47 -14.26
N THR A 25 17.84 12.14 -14.23
CA THR A 25 16.86 11.28 -13.54
C THR A 25 16.87 11.54 -12.04
N GLY A 26 18.05 11.67 -11.43
CA GLY A 26 18.22 12.01 -10.02
C GLY A 26 17.65 13.40 -9.69
N PHE A 27 17.91 14.39 -10.53
CA PHE A 27 17.41 15.75 -10.38
C PHE A 27 15.88 15.79 -10.47
N LEU A 28 15.28 15.13 -11.45
CA LEU A 28 13.83 15.01 -11.56
C LEU A 28 13.24 14.36 -10.31
N ARG A 29 13.82 13.24 -9.87
CA ARG A 29 13.34 12.55 -8.66
C ARG A 29 13.47 13.41 -7.38
N ALA A 30 14.54 14.19 -7.26
CA ALA A 30 14.74 15.09 -6.12
C ALA A 30 13.70 16.24 -6.13
N ASN A 31 13.33 16.72 -7.31
CA ASN A 31 12.38 17.81 -7.50
C ASN A 31 10.97 17.30 -7.84
N TYR A 32 10.56 16.21 -7.22
CA TYR A 32 9.28 15.56 -7.50
C TYR A 32 8.06 16.50 -7.36
N VAL A 33 8.18 17.51 -6.50
CA VAL A 33 7.14 18.52 -6.23
C VAL A 33 6.76 19.33 -7.49
N TRP A 34 7.65 19.44 -8.49
CA TRP A 34 7.40 20.24 -9.68
C TRP A 34 6.42 19.61 -10.68
N TYR A 35 6.23 18.29 -10.62
CA TYR A 35 5.37 17.58 -11.58
C TYR A 35 4.30 16.72 -10.91
N TRP A 36 4.45 16.35 -9.64
CA TRP A 36 3.34 15.76 -8.90
C TRP A 36 2.46 16.86 -8.30
N LYS A 37 1.15 16.71 -8.47
CA LYS A 37 0.19 17.60 -7.80
C LYS A 37 0.36 17.49 -6.28
N PRO A 38 0.17 18.59 -5.53
CA PRO A 38 0.06 18.53 -4.08
C PRO A 38 -0.93 17.44 -3.65
N GLY A 39 -0.58 16.64 -2.65
CA GLY A 39 -1.41 15.51 -2.20
C GLY A 39 -1.23 14.21 -2.99
N TYR A 40 -0.27 14.12 -3.92
CA TYR A 40 0.04 12.85 -4.58
C TYR A 40 0.46 11.77 -3.57
N LYS A 41 -0.26 10.65 -3.56
CA LYS A 41 -0.16 9.53 -2.59
C LYS A 41 -0.49 9.86 -1.13
N GLN A 42 -1.08 11.02 -0.85
CA GLN A 42 -1.56 11.33 0.50
C GLN A 42 -3.02 10.91 0.65
N HIS A 43 -3.42 10.55 1.88
CA HIS A 43 -4.84 10.39 2.22
C HIS A 43 -5.54 11.72 1.96
N LYS A 44 -6.64 11.69 1.20
CA LYS A 44 -7.32 12.90 0.74
C LYS A 44 -8.50 13.28 1.62
N HIS A 45 -8.99 12.33 2.42
CA HIS A 45 -9.90 12.62 3.51
C HIS A 45 -9.10 13.11 4.73
N PRO A 46 -9.55 14.20 5.38
CA PRO A 46 -8.91 14.68 6.58
C PRO A 46 -8.96 13.59 7.66
N ILE A 47 -7.80 13.28 8.22
CA ILE A 47 -7.65 12.55 9.48
C ILE A 47 -8.46 13.34 10.51
N THR A 48 -9.65 12.86 10.87
CA THR A 48 -10.50 13.43 11.92
C THR A 48 -9.69 13.55 13.21
N GLU A 49 -9.96 14.53 14.08
CA GLU A 49 -9.15 14.73 15.30
C GLU A 49 -9.04 13.47 16.16
N ASP A 50 -10.08 12.63 16.19
CA ASP A 50 -10.07 11.33 16.87
C ASP A 50 -9.08 10.32 16.29
N SER A 51 -8.74 10.44 15.00
CA SER A 51 -7.76 9.59 14.32
C SER A 51 -6.31 10.09 14.41
N LYS A 52 -6.08 11.28 15.01
CA LYS A 52 -4.72 11.78 15.29
C LYS A 52 -4.04 11.06 16.46
N TYR A 53 -4.82 10.46 17.35
CA TYR A 53 -4.29 9.79 18.54
C TYR A 53 -4.28 8.28 18.32
N ILE A 54 -3.12 7.66 18.54
CA ILE A 54 -3.02 6.20 18.59
C ILE A 54 -3.76 5.76 19.85
N GLN A 55 -4.96 5.22 19.68
CA GLN A 55 -5.73 4.64 20.78
C GLN A 55 -4.98 3.41 21.30
N ALA A 56 -5.04 3.19 22.61
CA ALA A 56 -4.57 1.93 23.17
C ALA A 56 -5.48 0.80 22.65
N PRO A 57 -4.94 -0.38 22.30
CA PRO A 57 -5.75 -1.52 21.91
C PRO A 57 -6.83 -1.80 22.97
N GLY A 58 -8.07 -2.02 22.52
CA GLY A 58 -9.18 -2.38 23.40
C GLY A 58 -9.03 -3.80 23.96
N ILE A 59 -8.28 -4.64 23.26
CA ILE A 59 -7.98 -6.04 23.63
C ILE A 59 -6.52 -6.21 24.05
N GLY A 60 -6.29 -7.13 25.00
CA GLY A 60 -4.95 -7.51 25.42
C GLY A 60 -4.20 -8.29 24.33
N ILE A 61 -2.86 -8.23 24.33
CA ILE A 61 -2.04 -8.99 23.36
C ILE A 61 -2.32 -10.50 23.45
N SER A 62 -2.49 -11.04 24.65
CA SER A 62 -2.81 -12.47 24.85
C SER A 62 -4.17 -12.86 24.29
N GLU A 63 -5.16 -11.96 24.34
CA GLU A 63 -6.48 -12.19 23.75
C GLU A 63 -6.42 -12.16 22.22
N LEU A 64 -5.66 -11.20 21.68
CA LEU A 64 -5.38 -11.11 20.24
C LEU A 64 -4.68 -12.37 19.72
N GLU A 65 -3.65 -12.86 20.44
CA GLU A 65 -2.96 -14.11 20.11
C GLU A 65 -3.91 -15.31 20.13
N ASN A 66 -4.85 -15.37 21.08
CA ASN A 66 -5.85 -16.44 21.13
C ASN A 66 -6.81 -16.39 19.94
N ILE A 67 -7.29 -15.20 19.56
CA ILE A 67 -8.17 -15.01 18.38
C ILE A 67 -7.44 -15.46 17.11
N ILE A 68 -6.17 -15.06 16.98
CA ILE A 68 -5.31 -15.45 15.86
C ILE A 68 -5.06 -16.97 15.87
N ALA A 69 -4.78 -17.57 17.02
CA ALA A 69 -4.52 -19.01 17.13
C ALA A 69 -5.75 -19.85 16.78
N GLN A 70 -6.94 -19.42 17.21
CA GLN A 70 -8.21 -20.13 16.92
C GLN A 70 -8.55 -20.13 15.43
N ARG A 71 -8.25 -19.05 14.72
CA ARG A 71 -8.60 -18.88 13.29
C ARG A 71 -7.44 -19.21 12.33
N GLY A 72 -6.21 -19.01 12.77
CA GLY A 72 -4.97 -19.21 12.00
C GLY A 72 -4.36 -20.61 12.10
N GLY A 73 -4.96 -21.52 12.88
CA GLY A 73 -4.57 -22.93 12.93
C GLY A 73 -3.47 -23.26 13.95
N ASN A 74 -3.55 -22.70 15.16
CA ASN A 74 -2.63 -22.98 16.27
C ASN A 74 -1.14 -22.69 15.98
N THR A 75 -0.91 -21.71 15.11
CA THR A 75 0.39 -21.31 14.59
C THR A 75 0.94 -20.12 15.36
N LYS A 76 2.26 -20.07 15.55
CA LYS A 76 2.91 -19.07 16.40
C LYS A 76 2.95 -17.71 15.69
N VAL A 77 2.43 -16.69 16.36
CA VAL A 77 2.54 -15.29 15.90
C VAL A 77 4.02 -14.89 15.92
N LYS A 78 4.56 -14.49 14.76
CA LYS A 78 5.94 -14.02 14.64
C LYS A 78 6.08 -12.53 14.93
N LYS A 79 5.08 -11.75 14.52
CA LYS A 79 5.09 -10.29 14.60
C LYS A 79 3.66 -9.76 14.62
N LEU A 80 3.45 -8.72 15.43
CA LEU A 80 2.24 -7.89 15.43
C LEU A 80 2.63 -6.47 15.01
N GLU A 81 1.93 -5.92 14.03
CA GLU A 81 2.08 -4.54 13.59
C GLU A 81 0.75 -3.80 13.73
N PHE A 82 0.73 -2.79 14.59
CA PHE A 82 -0.43 -1.93 14.78
C PHE A 82 -0.34 -0.70 13.87
N PHE A 83 -1.44 -0.35 13.23
CA PHE A 83 -1.54 0.80 12.34
C PHE A 83 -2.97 1.35 12.34
N ASN A 84 -3.10 2.65 12.05
CA ASN A 84 -4.41 3.27 11.86
C ASN A 84 -4.80 3.20 10.38
N LEU A 85 -6.01 2.73 10.11
CA LEU A 85 -6.61 2.76 8.78
C LEU A 85 -8.09 3.11 8.92
N CYS A 86 -8.57 4.10 8.16
CA CYS A 86 -9.96 4.57 8.22
C CYS A 86 -10.42 4.99 9.63
N GLY A 87 -9.51 5.47 10.49
CA GLY A 87 -9.81 5.83 11.88
C GLY A 87 -9.93 4.63 12.82
N ARG A 88 -9.71 3.40 12.34
CA ARG A 88 -9.69 2.18 13.15
C ARG A 88 -8.25 1.77 13.45
N LEU A 89 -8.01 1.29 14.67
CA LEU A 89 -6.74 0.67 15.02
C LEU A 89 -6.76 -0.78 14.57
N LEU A 90 -5.95 -1.12 13.56
CA LEU A 90 -5.85 -2.46 13.01
C LEU A 90 -4.51 -3.09 13.41
N CYS A 91 -4.51 -4.41 13.52
CA CYS A 91 -3.32 -5.21 13.74
C CYS A 91 -3.09 -6.16 12.57
N LYS A 92 -1.88 -6.14 12.01
CA LYS A 92 -1.37 -7.20 11.13
C LYS A 92 -0.61 -8.22 11.95
N ALA A 93 -1.11 -9.44 11.97
CA ALA A 93 -0.46 -10.59 12.56
C ALA A 93 0.22 -11.42 11.48
N TYR A 94 1.54 -11.56 11.60
CA TYR A 94 2.34 -12.39 10.72
C TYR A 94 2.42 -13.78 11.31
N VAL A 95 1.77 -14.73 10.64
CA VAL A 95 1.61 -16.11 11.10
C VAL A 95 2.13 -17.03 10.00
N ASP A 96 3.26 -17.68 10.26
CA ASP A 96 3.99 -18.46 9.26
C ASP A 96 4.28 -17.72 7.95
N ASN A 97 3.54 -18.03 6.88
CA ASN A 97 3.61 -17.43 5.55
C ASN A 97 2.38 -16.56 5.23
N ASN A 98 1.45 -16.43 6.17
CA ASN A 98 0.20 -15.67 6.01
C ASN A 98 0.23 -14.40 6.84
N VAL A 99 -0.56 -13.42 6.41
CA VAL A 99 -0.81 -12.19 7.16
C VAL A 99 -2.30 -12.12 7.45
N LEU A 100 -2.64 -12.05 8.72
CA LEU A 100 -4.01 -11.87 9.19
C LEU A 100 -4.19 -10.44 9.68
N MET A 101 -5.33 -9.85 9.35
CA MET A 101 -5.70 -8.50 9.78
C MET A 101 -6.82 -8.61 10.81
N VAL A 102 -6.67 -7.93 11.93
CA VAL A 102 -7.63 -7.95 13.04
C VAL A 102 -7.91 -6.51 13.46
N ASP A 103 -9.14 -6.19 13.80
CA ASP A 103 -9.49 -4.95 14.48
C ASP A 103 -8.98 -5.01 15.93
N ALA A 104 -8.06 -4.13 16.30
CA ALA A 104 -7.39 -4.15 17.60
C ALA A 104 -8.25 -3.53 18.74
N MET A 105 -9.44 -3.02 18.42
CA MET A 105 -10.42 -2.55 19.41
C MET A 105 -11.45 -3.63 19.72
N THR A 106 -11.91 -4.36 18.71
CA THR A 106 -13.00 -5.35 18.84
C THR A 106 -12.52 -6.80 18.85
N GLY A 107 -11.33 -7.08 18.34
CA GLY A 107 -10.84 -8.44 18.11
C GLY A 107 -11.44 -9.11 16.87
N GLU A 108 -12.18 -8.38 16.03
CA GLU A 108 -12.77 -8.94 14.82
C GLU A 108 -11.68 -9.26 13.77
N LEU A 109 -11.71 -10.49 13.24
CA LEU A 109 -10.83 -10.90 12.14
C LEU A 109 -11.34 -10.31 10.82
N LEU A 110 -10.53 -9.44 10.20
CA LEU A 110 -10.84 -8.75 8.95
C LEU A 110 -10.25 -9.45 7.71
N THR A 111 -9.56 -10.59 7.86
CA THR A 111 -9.02 -11.35 6.72
C THR A 111 -9.89 -12.56 6.40
N PRO A 112 -10.30 -12.76 5.13
CA PRO A 112 -10.16 -11.85 3.99
C PRO A 112 -11.03 -10.59 4.16
N ILE A 113 -10.61 -9.46 3.57
CA ILE A 113 -11.35 -8.19 3.69
C ILE A 113 -12.70 -8.29 2.97
N SER A 114 -13.71 -7.67 3.56
CA SER A 114 -15.04 -7.58 2.94
C SER A 114 -15.07 -6.52 1.83
N GLU A 115 -16.03 -6.66 0.93
CA GLU A 115 -16.31 -5.69 -0.14
C GLU A 115 -16.56 -4.28 0.42
N ASP A 116 -17.38 -4.18 1.47
CA ASP A 116 -17.70 -2.92 2.15
C ASP A 116 -16.46 -2.26 2.74
N PHE A 117 -15.58 -3.06 3.36
CA PHE A 117 -14.35 -2.54 3.94
C PHE A 117 -13.36 -2.11 2.87
N ALA A 118 -13.29 -2.82 1.74
CA ALA A 118 -12.49 -2.39 0.59
C ALA A 118 -12.98 -1.05 0.02
N ILE A 119 -14.29 -0.82 -0.03
CA ILE A 119 -14.88 0.47 -0.41
C ILE A 119 -14.49 1.56 0.59
N GLU A 120 -14.63 1.30 1.89
CA GLU A 120 -14.24 2.23 2.96
C GLU A 120 -12.78 2.66 2.80
N ILE A 121 -11.86 1.72 2.57
CA ILE A 121 -10.44 2.01 2.33
C ILE A 121 -10.25 2.79 1.02
N ALA A 122 -10.89 2.36 -0.07
CA ALA A 122 -10.73 3.00 -1.37
C ALA A 122 -11.16 4.47 -1.37
N THR A 123 -12.24 4.80 -0.66
CA THR A 123 -12.73 6.18 -0.57
C THR A 123 -11.71 7.14 0.06
N GLN A 124 -10.85 6.66 0.98
CA GLN A 124 -9.81 7.49 1.63
C GLN A 124 -8.79 8.08 0.64
N TYR A 125 -8.63 7.47 -0.54
CA TYR A 125 -7.66 7.87 -1.56
C TYR A 125 -8.27 8.72 -2.69
N VAL A 126 -9.60 8.83 -2.73
CA VAL A 126 -10.32 9.61 -3.73
C VAL A 126 -10.64 10.99 -3.15
N SER A 127 -10.37 12.04 -3.93
CA SER A 127 -10.66 13.42 -3.51
C SER A 127 -12.09 13.75 -3.87
N GLY A 128 -12.93 13.99 -2.87
CA GLY A 128 -14.34 14.31 -3.06
C GLY A 128 -15.25 13.10 -2.86
N SER A 129 -16.55 13.36 -2.72
CA SER A 129 -17.56 12.33 -2.48
C SER A 129 -18.10 11.81 -3.81
N PHE A 130 -17.26 11.08 -4.56
CA PHE A 130 -17.71 10.39 -5.76
C PHE A 130 -18.36 9.06 -5.39
N PRO A 131 -19.54 8.73 -5.94
CA PRO A 131 -20.17 7.45 -5.68
C PRO A 131 -19.36 6.31 -6.29
N VAL A 132 -19.37 5.15 -5.63
CA VAL A 132 -18.81 3.92 -6.19
C VAL A 132 -19.70 3.48 -7.34
N LYS A 133 -19.11 3.29 -8.51
CA LYS A 133 -19.79 2.82 -9.72
C LYS A 133 -19.94 1.31 -9.72
N ASN A 134 -18.86 0.60 -9.41
CA ASN A 134 -18.85 -0.83 -9.20
C ASN A 134 -17.57 -1.24 -8.44
N ILE A 135 -17.60 -2.48 -7.94
CA ILE A 135 -16.48 -3.16 -7.33
C ILE A 135 -16.34 -4.53 -7.99
N THR A 136 -15.11 -5.00 -8.13
CA THR A 136 -14.80 -6.29 -8.77
C THR A 136 -13.80 -7.04 -7.91
N ASP A 137 -14.15 -8.26 -7.52
CA ASP A 137 -13.25 -9.23 -6.88
C ASP A 137 -12.30 -9.83 -7.94
N LEU A 138 -11.01 -9.52 -7.83
CA LEU A 138 -9.95 -10.05 -8.69
C LEU A 138 -9.14 -11.06 -7.89
N ARG A 139 -9.46 -12.36 -8.04
CA ARG A 139 -8.87 -13.43 -7.22
C ARG A 139 -7.41 -13.73 -7.54
N ASP A 140 -6.99 -13.49 -8.78
CA ASP A 140 -5.64 -13.80 -9.27
C ASP A 140 -4.89 -12.54 -9.76
N TYR A 141 -5.05 -11.43 -9.04
CA TYR A 141 -4.40 -10.18 -9.43
C TYR A 141 -2.89 -10.24 -9.17
N VAL A 142 -2.10 -9.96 -10.21
CA VAL A 142 -0.64 -9.84 -10.13
C VAL A 142 -0.28 -8.36 -10.19
N PRO A 143 0.18 -7.72 -9.09
CA PRO A 143 0.56 -6.33 -9.13
C PRO A 143 1.85 -6.14 -9.92
N PHE A 144 2.00 -4.98 -10.56
CA PHE A 144 3.17 -4.64 -11.36
C PHE A 144 4.53 -4.81 -10.64
N LYS A 145 4.54 -4.66 -9.30
CA LYS A 145 5.75 -4.83 -8.46
C LYS A 145 5.81 -6.14 -7.67
N GLY A 146 4.78 -6.98 -7.74
CA GLY A 146 4.76 -8.27 -7.06
C GLY A 146 4.99 -9.42 -8.03
N ARG A 147 5.19 -10.62 -7.47
CA ARG A 147 5.38 -11.85 -8.23
C ARG A 147 4.21 -12.81 -8.09
N ASP A 148 3.53 -12.79 -6.95
CA ASP A 148 2.52 -13.78 -6.60
C ASP A 148 1.10 -13.22 -6.78
N PRO A 149 0.20 -13.98 -7.44
CA PRO A 149 -1.21 -13.61 -7.55
C PRO A 149 -1.87 -13.62 -6.16
N HIS A 150 -2.73 -12.64 -5.92
CA HIS A 150 -3.55 -12.57 -4.72
C HIS A 150 -4.88 -11.90 -5.01
N GLN A 151 -5.83 -12.14 -4.10
CA GLN A 151 -7.13 -11.52 -4.15
C GLN A 151 -7.03 -10.01 -3.89
N VAL A 152 -7.61 -9.21 -4.77
CA VAL A 152 -7.65 -7.74 -4.70
C VAL A 152 -9.03 -7.27 -5.13
N TYR A 153 -9.55 -6.25 -4.44
CA TYR A 153 -10.76 -5.56 -4.90
C TYR A 153 -10.41 -4.36 -5.76
N ARG A 154 -10.98 -4.30 -6.97
CA ARG A 154 -10.95 -3.09 -7.81
C ARG A 154 -12.20 -2.28 -7.56
N VAL A 155 -12.06 -1.09 -6.99
CA VAL A 155 -13.15 -0.14 -6.75
C VAL A 155 -13.11 0.97 -7.80
N ASN A 156 -14.18 1.12 -8.57
CA ASN A 156 -14.32 2.14 -9.60
C ASN A 156 -15.26 3.25 -9.12
N PHE A 157 -14.86 4.51 -9.30
CA PHE A 157 -15.63 5.68 -8.86
C PHE A 157 -16.21 6.45 -10.05
N ASP A 158 -17.42 6.98 -9.91
CA ASP A 158 -18.13 7.75 -10.95
C ASP A 158 -17.72 9.23 -10.94
N GLY A 159 -16.42 9.48 -11.12
CA GLY A 159 -15.82 10.82 -11.13
C GLY A 159 -15.09 11.16 -12.43
N ASN A 160 -14.73 12.44 -12.59
CA ASN A 160 -13.97 12.90 -13.75
C ASN A 160 -12.61 12.18 -13.81
N GLY A 161 -12.43 11.30 -14.80
CA GLY A 161 -11.18 10.58 -15.05
C GLY A 161 -11.17 9.08 -14.73
N ASN A 162 -12.32 8.42 -14.53
CA ASN A 162 -12.42 6.95 -14.32
C ASN A 162 -11.45 6.47 -13.22
N THR A 163 -11.56 7.05 -12.02
CA THR A 163 -10.64 6.71 -10.92
C THR A 163 -10.88 5.26 -10.48
N GLN A 164 -9.81 4.46 -10.45
CA GLN A 164 -9.83 3.07 -10.00
C GLN A 164 -8.82 2.90 -8.87
N ILE A 165 -9.26 2.31 -7.76
CA ILE A 165 -8.40 1.97 -6.63
C ILE A 165 -8.39 0.46 -6.47
N PHE A 166 -7.19 -0.09 -6.23
CA PHE A 166 -6.96 -1.51 -6.00
C PHE A 166 -6.58 -1.68 -4.53
N ILE A 167 -7.37 -2.46 -3.78
CA ILE A 167 -7.18 -2.75 -2.36
C ILE A 167 -6.83 -4.22 -2.19
#